data_AF-U7USE5-F1
#
_entry.id   AF-U7USE5-F1
#
_cell.length_a   1.000
_cell.length_b   1.000
_cell.length_c   1.000
_cell.angle_alpha   90.00
_cell.angle_beta   90.00
_cell.angle_gamma   90.00
#
_symmetry.space_group_name_H-M   'P 1'
#
loop_
_entity.id
_entity.type
_entity.pdbx_description
1 polymer ?
#
loop_
_entity_poly.entity_id
_entity_poly.type
_entity_poly.pdbx_seq_one_letter_code
_entity_poly.pdbx_strand_id
1 'polypeptide(L)' 'MNINKLKGLFIEKGYTQQDIARELGITPNTLRRRMKDEIFNTDEINKLIEILDIKEPMEIFFANKVTY' A
#
# COMPACT_ATOMS: atom_id res chain seq x y z
N MET A 1 -5.66 6.74 -4.79
CA MET A 1 -4.85 6.35 -3.61
C MET A 1 -3.60 7.24 -3.57
N ASN A 2 -3.05 7.53 -2.39
CA ASN A 2 -1.83 8.33 -2.25
C ASN A 2 -0.58 7.43 -2.20
N ILE A 3 -0.03 7.13 -3.38
CA ILE A 3 1.17 6.28 -3.53
C ILE A 3 2.41 6.86 -2.87
N ASN A 4 2.55 8.19 -2.84
CA ASN A 4 3.71 8.83 -2.23
C ASN A 4 3.70 8.68 -0.71
N LYS A 5 2.53 8.88 -0.06
CA LYS A 5 2.35 8.57 1.36
C LYS A 5 2.66 7.10 1.65
N LEU A 6 2.15 6.18 0.83
CA LEU A 6 2.40 4.75 1.00
C LEU A 6 3.90 4.39 0.91
N LYS A 7 4.64 4.98 -0.04
CA LYS A 7 6.10 4.82 -0.13
C LYS A 7 6.84 5.42 1.06
N GLY A 8 6.38 6.57 1.57
CA GLY A 8 6.92 7.17 2.79
C GLY A 8 6.82 6.21 3.97
N LEU A 9 5.63 5.61 4.16
CA LEU A 9 5.40 4.62 5.21
C LEU A 9 6.29 3.38 5.11
N PHE A 10 6.58 2.91 3.88
CA PHE A 10 7.51 1.79 3.70
C PHE A 10 8.88 2.14 4.30
N ILE A 11 9.40 3.33 3.96
CA ILE A 11 10.70 3.80 4.44
C ILE A 11 10.67 4.04 5.96
N GLU A 12 9.63 4.69 6.48
CA GLU A 12 9.47 4.95 7.92
C GLU A 12 9.44 3.67 8.75
N LYS A 13 8.85 2.60 8.22
CA LYS A 13 8.78 1.28 8.87
C LYS A 13 9.95 0.36 8.52
N GLY A 14 10.92 0.84 7.72
CA GLY A 14 12.12 0.08 7.36
C GLY A 14 11.91 -1.02 6.32
N TYR A 15 10.79 -1.00 5.59
CA TYR A 15 10.49 -1.97 4.54
C TYR A 15 10.93 -1.48 3.17
N THR A 16 11.51 -2.38 2.38
CA THR A 16 11.68 -2.16 0.94
C THR A 16 10.43 -2.61 0.18
N GLN A 17 10.29 -2.20 -1.09
CA GLN A 17 9.25 -2.76 -1.96
C GLN A 17 9.36 -4.28 -2.14
N GLN A 18 10.58 -4.84 -2.05
CA GLN A 18 10.76 -6.28 -2.15
C GLN A 18 10.22 -6.99 -0.91
N ASP A 19 10.40 -6.41 0.27
CA ASP A 19 9.88 -6.97 1.52
C ASP A 19 8.35 -6.93 1.52
N ILE A 20 7.75 -5.80 1.15
CA ILE A 20 6.29 -5.69 1.03
C ILE A 20 5.74 -6.70 0.01
N ALA A 21 6.41 -6.89 -1.13
CA ALA A 21 5.98 -7.88 -2.10
C ALA A 21 6.01 -9.30 -1.52
N ARG A 22 7.05 -9.63 -0.75
CA ARG A 22 7.19 -10.91 -0.05
C ARG A 22 6.06 -11.10 0.97
N GLU A 23 5.78 -10.10 1.78
CA GLU A 23 4.70 -10.14 2.77
C GLU A 23 3.32 -10.30 2.12
N LEU A 24 3.09 -9.66 0.98
CA LEU A 24 1.85 -9.82 0.21
C LEU A 24 1.79 -11.12 -0.61
N GLY A 25 2.86 -11.93 -0.63
CA GLY A 25 2.91 -13.18 -1.39
C GLY A 25 2.93 -12.97 -2.91
N ILE A 26 3.42 -11.83 -3.39
CA ILE A 26 3.48 -11.46 -4.81
C ILE A 26 4.92 -11.15 -5.25
N THR A 27 5.13 -11.06 -6.56
CA THR A 27 6.43 -10.62 -7.08
C THR A 27 6.61 -9.11 -6.91
N PRO A 28 7.86 -8.60 -6.75
CA PRO A 28 8.12 -7.15 -6.72
C PRO A 28 7.62 -6.43 -7.97
N ASN A 29 7.67 -7.07 -9.14
CA ASN A 29 7.14 -6.52 -10.39
C ASN A 29 5.61 -6.37 -10.34
N THR A 30 4.90 -7.34 -9.77
CA THR A 30 3.45 -7.25 -9.53
C THR A 30 3.16 -6.08 -8.60
N LEU A 31 3.86 -5.97 -7.47
CA LEU A 31 3.66 -4.84 -6.54
C LEU A 31 3.89 -3.49 -7.23
N ARG A 32 4.98 -3.35 -7.97
CA ARG A 32 5.28 -2.11 -8.72
C ARG A 32 4.16 -1.75 -9.69
N ARG A 33 3.61 -2.73 -10.41
CA ARG A 33 2.47 -2.53 -11.31
C ARG A 33 1.23 -2.10 -10.53
N ARG A 34 0.92 -2.74 -9.41
CA ARG A 34 -0.22 -2.36 -8.56
C ARG A 34 -0.11 -0.96 -7.99
N MET A 35 1.09 -0.55 -7.57
CA MET A 35 1.34 0.81 -7.12
C MET A 35 1.18 1.83 -8.25
N LYS A 36 1.56 1.47 -9.49
CA LYS A 36 1.39 2.36 -10.65
C LYS A 36 -0.07 2.48 -11.08
N ASP A 37 -0.76 1.36 -11.14
CA ASP A 37 -2.13 1.24 -11.65
C ASP A 37 -3.19 1.45 -10.54
N GLU A 38 -2.75 1.66 -9.30
CA GLU A 38 -3.57 1.80 -8.08
C GLU A 38 -4.55 0.65 -7.82
N ILE A 39 -4.20 -0.56 -8.26
CA ILE A 39 -5.03 -1.77 -8.16
C ILE A 39 -4.61 -2.60 -6.94
N PHE A 40 -5.23 -2.31 -5.79
CA PHE A 40 -5.15 -3.16 -4.59
C PHE A 40 -6.54 -3.65 -4.23
N ASN A 41 -6.66 -4.93 -3.89
CA ASN A 41 -7.89 -5.48 -3.33
C ASN A 41 -7.97 -5.24 -1.82
N THR A 42 -9.14 -5.50 -1.24
CA THR A 42 -9.38 -5.30 0.19
C THR A 42 -8.41 -6.08 1.08
N ASP A 43 -8.09 -7.33 0.71
CA ASP A 43 -7.21 -8.19 1.50
C ASP A 43 -5.76 -7.65 1.53
N GLU A 44 -5.26 -7.17 0.39
CA GLU A 44 -3.94 -6.57 0.28
C GLU A 44 -3.86 -5.24 1.04
N ILE A 45 -4.92 -4.44 1.00
CA ILE A 45 -5.02 -3.20 1.77
C ILE A 45 -4.99 -3.51 3.26
N ASN A 46 -5.82 -4.45 3.73
CA ASN A 46 -5.85 -4.86 5.14
C ASN A 46 -4.47 -5.35 5.60
N LYS A 47 -3.80 -6.18 4.80
CA LYS A 47 -2.47 -6.68 5.12
C LYS A 47 -1.43 -5.56 5.17
N LEU A 48 -1.48 -4.59 4.26
CA LEU A 48 -0.62 -3.40 4.30
C LEU A 48 -0.88 -2.55 5.55
N ILE A 49 -2.13 -2.39 5.96
CA ILE A 49 -2.51 -1.65 7.17
C ILE A 49 -1.90 -2.31 8.41
N GLU A 50 -1.95 -3.65 8.49
CA GLU A 50 -1.36 -4.42 9.59
C GLU A 50 0.17 -4.31 9.62
N ILE A 51 0.84 -4.56 8.48
CA ILE A 51 2.31 -4.56 8.38
C ILE A 51 2.90 -3.18 8.68
N LEU A 52 2.25 -2.14 8.16
CA LEU A 52 2.72 -0.77 8.26
C LEU A 52 2.12 -0.02 9.47
N ASP A 53 1.23 -0.67 10.24
CA ASP A 53 0.55 -0.09 11.39
C ASP A 53 -0.05 1.30 11.05
N ILE A 54 -0.87 1.29 9.99
CA ILE A 54 -1.48 2.51 9.44
C ILE A 54 -2.69 2.90 10.26
N LYS A 55 -2.60 4.04 10.95
CA LYS A 55 -3.70 4.57 11.79
C LYS A 55 -4.83 5.18 10.98
N GLU A 56 -4.52 5.83 9.86
CA GLU A 56 -5.48 6.55 9.03
C GLU A 56 -5.49 6.01 7.59
N PRO A 57 -5.98 4.77 7.38
CA PRO A 57 -5.93 4.13 6.06
C PRO A 57 -6.77 4.85 5.01
N MET A 58 -7.82 5.57 5.44
CA MET A 58 -8.69 6.34 4.56
C MET A 58 -7.93 7.42 3.80
N GLU A 59 -7.00 8.11 4.46
CA GLU A 59 -6.20 9.16 3.82
C GLU A 59 -5.20 8.65 2.78
N ILE A 60 -4.90 7.35 2.81
CA ILE A 60 -3.91 6.73 1.93
C ILE A 60 -4.65 6.00 0.81
N PHE A 61 -5.48 5.04 1.15
CA PHE A 61 -6.13 4.17 0.18
C PHE A 61 -7.38 4.82 -0.46
N PHE A 62 -8.06 5.72 0.27
CA PHE A 62 -9.36 6.27 -0.14
C PHE A 62 -9.38 7.79 -0.40
N ALA A 63 -8.21 8.44 -0.39
CA ALA A 63 -8.06 9.91 -0.49
C ALA A 63 -8.84 10.61 -1.63
N ASN A 64 -9.09 9.93 -2.75
CA ASN A 64 -9.76 10.49 -3.93
C ASN A 64 -11.20 9.96 -4.14
N LYS A 65 -11.73 9.13 -3.22
CA LYS A 65 -13.11 8.65 -3.29
C LYS A 65 -13.99 9.49 -2.36
N VAL A 66 -14.17 10.75 -2.70
CA VAL A 66 -15.27 11.57 -2.18
C VAL A 66 -16.30 11.66 -3.30
N THR A 67 -17.25 10.73 -3.32
CA THR A 67 -18.48 10.88 -4.12
C THR A 67 -19.60 11.24 -3.17
N TYR A 68 -20.13 12.46 -3.35
CA TYR A 68 -21.37 12.95 -2.74
C TYR A 68 -22.57 12.08 -3.13
#